data_AF-A0A854EK23-F1
#
_entry.id   AF-A0A854EK23-F1
#
_cell.length_a   1.000
_cell.length_b   1.000
_cell.length_c   1.000
_cell.angle_alpha   90.00
_cell.angle_beta   90.00
_cell.angle_gamma   90.00
#
_symmetry.space_group_name_H-M   'P 1'
#
loop_
_entity.id
_entity.type
_entity.pdbx_description
1 polymer ?
#
loop_
_entity_poly.entity_id
_entity_poly.type
_entity_poly.pdbx_seq_one_letter_code
_entity_poly.pdbx_strand_id
1 'polypeptide(L)'
;MNLDYFTLTRRLVLAASLAASLGGCMSSTPVWDGRFGDSVRAVMQAQIIDPHAAEHARSAPGVDGRAAAAALDNYDKSFQQTEPTPNAFVIGVGSGKTGGQ
;
A
#
# COMPACT_ATOMS: atom_id res chain seq x y z
N MET A 1 31.44 60.23 36.95
CA MET A 1 31.44 59.37 35.73
C MET A 1 31.57 57.87 36.00
N ASN A 2 32.27 57.41 37.04
CA ASN A 2 32.46 55.95 37.27
C ASN A 2 31.27 55.25 37.95
N LEU A 3 30.47 55.96 38.74
CA LEU A 3 29.36 55.36 39.51
C LEU A 3 28.13 55.07 38.63
N ASP A 4 27.78 55.99 37.72
CA ASP A 4 26.67 55.82 36.79
C ASP A 4 26.91 54.65 35.82
N TYR A 5 28.16 54.49 35.38
CA TYR A 5 28.59 53.37 34.54
C TYR A 5 28.39 52.03 35.26
N PHE A 6 28.69 51.95 36.56
CA PHE A 6 28.49 50.75 37.36
C PHE A 6 27.00 50.39 37.50
N THR A 7 26.15 51.39 37.71
CA THR A 7 24.69 51.16 37.81
C THR A 7 24.07 50.77 36.46
N LEU A 8 24.55 51.35 35.36
CA LEU A 8 24.15 51.00 34.00
C LEU A 8 24.55 49.56 33.67
N THR A 9 25.79 49.19 33.98
CA THR A 9 26.32 47.83 33.77
C THR A 9 25.51 46.80 34.55
N ARG A 10 25.17 47.09 35.82
CA ARG A 10 24.35 46.19 36.65
C ARG A 10 22.94 46.00 36.07
N ARG A 11 22.32 47.06 35.55
CA ARG A 11 20.99 46.99 34.92
C ARG A 11 21.02 46.19 33.61
N LEU A 12 22.07 46.35 32.81
CA LEU A 12 22.24 45.58 31.57
C LEU A 12 22.43 44.08 31.84
N VAL A 13 23.22 43.73 32.86
CA VAL A 13 23.42 42.32 33.25
C VAL A 13 22.09 41.70 33.71
N LEU A 14 21.32 42.41 34.54
CA LEU A 14 20.01 41.93 34.98
C LEU A 14 19.02 41.77 33.82
N ALA A 15 18.94 42.75 32.92
CA ALA A 15 18.06 42.69 31.75
C ALA A 15 18.44 41.54 30.80
N ALA A 16 19.73 41.32 30.55
CA ALA A 16 20.21 40.23 29.71
C ALA A 16 19.88 38.85 30.31
N SER A 17 20.05 38.68 31.63
CA SER A 17 19.72 37.43 32.32
C SER A 17 18.22 37.11 32.28
N LEU A 18 17.36 38.13 32.38
CA LEU A 18 15.91 37.99 32.30
C LEU A 18 15.46 37.69 30.85
N ALA A 19 16.08 38.32 29.85
CA ALA A 19 15.80 38.01 28.45
C ALA A 19 16.21 36.58 28.08
N ALA A 20 17.34 36.09 28.60
CA ALA A 20 17.80 34.73 28.37
C ALA A 20 16.88 33.67 29.02
N SER A 21 16.32 33.93 30.21
CA SER A 21 15.39 33.00 30.85
C SER A 21 14.03 32.93 30.15
N LEU A 22 13.55 34.03 29.55
CA LEU A 22 12.32 34.04 28.76
C LEU A 22 12.48 33.36 27.38
N GLY A 23 13.70 33.34 26.81
CA GLY A 23 14.00 32.70 25.53
C GLY A 23 13.84 31.18 25.51
N GLY A 24 13.74 30.52 26.67
CA GLY A 24 13.53 29.07 26.76
C GLY A 24 12.09 28.62 26.46
N CYS A 25 11.08 29.50 26.61
CA CYS A 25 9.68 29.16 26.37
C CYS A 25 9.31 29.15 24.88
N MET A 26 10.09 29.82 24.03
CA MET A 26 9.96 29.76 22.58
C MET A 26 11.27 29.20 22.03
N SER A 27 11.57 27.97 22.42
CA SER A 27 12.58 27.17 21.74
C SER A 27 12.15 27.08 20.29
N SER A 28 12.79 27.88 19.43
CA SER A 28 12.63 27.76 18.00
C SER A 28 12.78 26.27 17.68
N THR A 29 11.91 25.75 16.86
CA THR A 29 11.86 24.35 16.46
C THR A 29 12.85 23.92 15.36
N PRO A 30 14.01 24.56 15.03
CA PRO A 30 14.87 24.06 13.95
C PRO A 30 15.29 22.59 14.10
N VAL A 31 15.50 22.13 15.35
CA VAL A 31 15.90 20.74 15.61
C VAL A 31 14.73 19.77 15.41
N TRP A 32 13.50 20.20 15.75
CA TRP A 32 12.31 19.37 15.68
C TRP A 32 11.67 19.37 14.28
N ASP A 33 11.67 20.51 13.59
CA ASP A 33 11.14 20.64 12.23
C ASP A 33 12.03 19.95 11.20
N GLY A 34 13.35 19.89 11.44
CA GLY A 34 14.30 19.29 10.50
C GLY A 34 14.11 17.79 10.25
N ARG A 35 13.44 17.09 11.16
CA ARG A 35 13.16 15.64 11.08
C ARG A 35 11.68 15.31 10.99
N PHE A 36 10.84 16.33 10.84
CA PHE A 36 9.40 16.14 10.75
C PHE A 36 9.08 15.30 9.50
N GLY A 37 8.40 14.17 9.71
CA GLY A 37 8.03 13.24 8.64
C GLY A 37 9.08 12.19 8.27
N ASP A 38 10.25 12.17 8.90
CA ASP A 38 11.27 11.12 8.68
C ASP A 38 10.71 9.72 8.93
N SER A 39 9.93 9.55 10.01
CA SER A 39 9.31 8.26 10.38
C SER A 39 8.32 7.77 9.31
N VAL A 40 7.45 8.66 8.82
CA VAL A 40 6.47 8.34 7.77
C VAL A 40 7.18 8.02 6.46
N ARG A 41 8.21 8.80 6.09
CA ARG A 41 9.01 8.56 4.89
C ARG A 41 9.75 7.22 4.99
N ALA A 42 10.32 6.89 6.14
CA ALA A 42 10.98 5.60 6.38
C ALA A 42 10.01 4.42 6.25
N VAL A 43 8.81 4.52 6.84
CA VAL A 43 7.78 3.49 6.72
C VAL A 43 7.32 3.34 5.27
N MET A 44 7.12 4.44 4.55
CA MET A 44 6.78 4.38 3.11
C MET A 44 7.86 3.67 2.29
N GLN A 45 9.14 3.99 2.52
CA GLN A 45 10.24 3.33 1.82
C GLN A 45 10.29 1.82 2.12
N ALA A 46 9.95 1.40 3.34
CA ALA A 46 9.85 -0.02 3.69
C ALA A 46 8.64 -0.74 3.03
N GLN A 47 7.63 0.00 2.57
CA GLN A 47 6.44 -0.55 1.91
C GLN A 47 6.58 -0.65 0.38
N ILE A 48 7.61 -0.03 -0.21
CA ILE A 48 7.85 -0.07 -1.65
C ILE A 48 8.60 -1.38 -1.97
N ILE A 49 7.92 -2.30 -2.65
CA ILE A 49 8.46 -3.64 -3.02
C ILE A 49 9.58 -3.51 -4.05
N ASP A 50 9.43 -2.63 -5.04
CA ASP A 50 10.43 -2.36 -6.06
C ASP A 50 10.37 -0.87 -6.47
N PRO A 51 11.36 -0.05 -6.08
CA PRO A 51 11.41 1.37 -6.44
C PRO A 51 11.69 1.61 -7.93
N HIS A 52 12.23 0.62 -8.65
CA HIS A 52 12.51 0.66 -10.09
C HIS A 52 11.59 -0.27 -10.89
N ALA A 53 10.39 -0.55 -10.38
CA ALA A 53 9.42 -1.42 -11.04
C ALA A 53 9.13 -0.99 -12.49
N ALA A 54 9.16 0.31 -12.79
CA ALA A 54 8.98 0.81 -14.16
C ALA A 54 10.11 0.45 -15.12
N GLU A 55 11.33 0.24 -14.62
CA GLU A 55 12.52 -0.10 -15.42
C GLU A 55 12.72 -1.62 -15.55
N HIS A 56 12.23 -2.39 -14.56
CA HIS A 56 12.50 -3.82 -14.45
C HIS A 56 11.27 -4.72 -14.66
N ALA A 57 10.06 -4.22 -14.46
CA ALA A 57 8.86 -5.00 -14.71
C ALA A 57 8.66 -5.11 -16.22
N ARG A 58 9.08 -6.24 -16.79
CA ARG A 58 8.56 -6.68 -18.09
C ARG A 58 7.04 -6.72 -17.95
N SER A 59 6.35 -5.90 -18.75
CA SER A 59 4.90 -5.92 -18.83
C SER A 59 4.43 -7.36 -18.88
N ALA A 60 3.57 -7.78 -17.95
CA ALA A 60 3.04 -9.13 -17.96
C ALA A 60 2.50 -9.40 -19.37
N PRO A 61 2.81 -10.57 -19.98
CA PRO A 61 2.27 -10.89 -21.29
C PRO A 61 0.75 -10.77 -21.21
N GLY A 62 0.19 -9.83 -21.97
CA GLY A 62 -1.26 -9.64 -22.05
C GLY A 62 -1.92 -10.89 -22.63
N VAL A 63 -3.23 -11.00 -22.43
CA VAL A 63 -4.01 -12.06 -23.09
C VAL A 63 -3.98 -11.83 -24.60
N ASP A 64 -3.77 -12.89 -25.39
CA ASP A 64 -3.87 -12.79 -26.84
C ASP A 64 -5.34 -12.51 -27.24
N GLY A 65 -5.57 -11.72 -28.29
CA GLY A 65 -6.92 -11.33 -28.68
C GLY A 65 -7.84 -12.50 -29.04
N ARG A 66 -7.29 -13.60 -29.55
CA ARG A 66 -8.02 -14.82 -29.87
C ARG A 66 -8.35 -15.62 -28.60
N ALA A 67 -7.43 -15.71 -27.64
CA ALA A 67 -7.74 -16.28 -26.33
C ALA A 67 -8.81 -15.46 -25.59
N ALA A 68 -8.75 -14.13 -25.66
CA ALA A 68 -9.77 -13.26 -25.08
C ALA A 68 -11.14 -13.49 -25.75
N ALA A 69 -11.19 -13.56 -27.08
CA ALA A 69 -12.42 -13.85 -27.82
C ALA A 69 -12.98 -15.24 -27.49
N ALA A 70 -12.11 -16.26 -27.42
CA ALA A 70 -12.52 -17.62 -27.05
C ALA A 70 -13.04 -17.71 -25.61
N ALA A 71 -12.44 -16.96 -24.68
CA ALA A 71 -12.92 -16.90 -23.30
C ALA A 71 -14.34 -16.31 -23.21
N LEU A 72 -14.62 -15.24 -23.96
CA LEU A 72 -15.95 -14.63 -24.02
C LEU A 72 -16.99 -15.55 -24.69
N ASP A 73 -16.60 -16.24 -25.77
CA ASP A 73 -17.46 -17.21 -26.47
C ASP A 73 -17.80 -18.42 -25.58
N ASN A 74 -16.82 -18.95 -24.85
CA ASN A 74 -17.06 -20.03 -23.89
C ASN A 74 -17.91 -19.58 -22.70
N TYR A 75 -17.75 -18.33 -22.25
CA TYR A 75 -18.59 -17.75 -21.20
C TYR A 75 -20.05 -17.68 -21.65
N ASP A 76 -20.32 -17.18 -22.86
CA ASP A 76 -21.68 -17.13 -23.41
C ASP A 76 -22.30 -18.54 -23.56
N LYS A 77 -21.55 -19.49 -24.10
CA LYS A 77 -21.99 -20.89 -24.26
C LYS A 77 -22.32 -21.57 -22.94
N SER A 78 -21.62 -21.22 -21.86
CA SER A 78 -21.89 -21.79 -20.53
C SER A 78 -23.30 -21.49 -20.00
N PHE A 79 -23.93 -20.40 -20.47
CA PHE A 79 -25.32 -20.07 -20.12
C PHE A 79 -26.34 -20.69 -21.08
N GLN A 80 -25.90 -21.16 -22.24
CA GLN A 80 -26.77 -21.78 -23.25
C GLN A 80 -26.74 -23.32 -23.17
N GLN A 81 -25.64 -23.91 -22.69
CA GLN A 81 -25.54 -25.33 -22.41
C GLN A 81 -26.03 -25.63 -20.99
N THR A 82 -27.28 -26.04 -20.87
CA THR A 82 -27.65 -26.99 -19.81
C THR A 82 -26.94 -28.30 -20.14
N GLU A 83 -25.72 -28.52 -19.64
CA GLU A 83 -25.05 -29.82 -19.81
C GLU A 83 -26.01 -30.92 -19.31
N PRO A 84 -26.50 -31.83 -20.17
CA PRO A 84 -27.21 -32.99 -19.67
C PRO A 84 -26.18 -33.80 -18.91
N THR A 85 -26.33 -33.91 -17.59
CA THR A 85 -25.54 -34.84 -16.79
C THR A 85 -25.68 -36.22 -17.44
N PRO A 86 -24.63 -36.83 -18.01
CA PRO A 86 -24.74 -38.19 -18.50
C PRO A 86 -24.96 -39.04 -17.26
N ASN A 87 -26.16 -39.61 -17.13
CA ASN A 87 -26.50 -40.48 -16.01
C ASN A 87 -25.49 -41.62 -15.98
N ALA A 88 -24.52 -41.58 -15.05
CA ALA A 88 -23.44 -42.57 -14.95
C ALA A 88 -23.91 -43.97 -14.50
N PHE A 89 -25.22 -44.20 -14.45
CA PHE A 89 -25.86 -45.44 -13.98
C PHE A 89 -26.73 -46.07 -15.06
N VAL A 90 -26.12 -46.60 -16.12
CA VAL A 90 -26.74 -47.61 -17.00
C VAL A 90 -25.79 -48.80 -17.17
N ILE A 91 -25.43 -49.43 -16.06
CA ILE A 91 -24.91 -50.81 -16.10
C ILE A 91 -26.14 -51.71 -16.31
N GLY A 92 -26.39 -52.07 -17.56
CA GLY A 92 -27.50 -52.95 -17.93
C GLY A 92 -27.31 -54.36 -17.38
N VAL A 93 -27.96 -54.66 -16.25
CA VAL A 93 -28.13 -56.03 -15.75
C VAL A 93 -29.55 -56.19 -15.21
N GLY A 94 -30.26 -57.18 -15.75
CA GLY A 94 -31.62 -57.58 -15.40
C GLY A 94 -32.55 -57.44 -16.61
N SER A 95 -33.29 -58.44 -17.08
CA SER A 95 -33.72 -59.71 -16.50
C SER A 95 -34.37 -60.52 -17.64
N GLY A 96 -34.02 -61.79 -17.80
CA GLY A 96 -34.39 -62.59 -18.98
C GLY A 96 -35.84 -63.10 -19.03
N LYS A 97 -36.27 -63.58 -20.21
CA LYS A 97 -36.98 -64.86 -20.44
C LYS A 97 -37.28 -65.10 -21.92
N THR A 98 -37.19 -66.38 -22.33
CA THR A 98 -37.98 -67.06 -23.39
C THR A 98 -37.73 -66.62 -24.84
N GLY A 99 -37.60 -67.49 -25.86
CA GLY A 99 -37.89 -68.90 -26.05
C GLY A 99 -37.55 -69.25 -27.51
N GLY A 100 -37.46 -70.54 -27.84
CA GLY A 100 -36.85 -71.05 -29.06
C GLY A 100 -37.62 -70.91 -30.39
N GLN A 101 -36.98 -71.54 -31.38
CA GLN A 101 -37.17 -71.55 -32.84
C GLN A 101 -36.36 -70.51 -33.60
#